data_AF-B1FS41-F1
#
_entry.id   AF-B1FS41-F1
#
_cell.length_a   1.000
_cell.length_b   1.000
_cell.length_c   1.000
_cell.angle_alpha   90.00
_cell.angle_beta   90.00
_cell.angle_gamma   90.00
#
_symmetry.space_group_name_H-M   'P 1'
#
loop_
_entity.id
_entity.type
_entity.pdbx_description
1 polymer ?
#
loop_
_entity_poly.entity_id
_entity_poly.type
_entity_poly.pdbx_seq_one_letter_code
_entity_poly.pdbx_strand_id
1 'polypeptide(L)'
;MKRGDTLSGIASANDCSVADLRTWNKLDGRGKLRMGQVLRIVRPQPLQAPTASVGAQVAANGSTGAGQTSASTASDRQVVKETKRHAGGVALRWPAQGKIVDAFRPGQNRGIQIAGRPGDTVRAAADGRVMYAGTGLNDYGSLIIVQHNADFLTAYAHNRKLLVKTGDIVRQGDAIAEMGDLDNSRVALLFEVRRDGKPVNPMPYLPSSQG
;
A
#
# COMPACT_ATOMS: atom_id res chain seq x y z
N MET A 1 -14.09 -17.55 -4.16
CA MET A 1 -14.28 -18.58 -5.21
C MET A 1 -15.71 -19.08 -5.14
N LYS A 2 -16.54 -18.80 -6.16
CA LYS A 2 -17.86 -19.42 -6.26
C LYS A 2 -17.75 -20.74 -7.03
N ARG A 3 -18.73 -21.62 -6.85
CA ARG A 3 -18.79 -22.93 -7.54
C ARG A 3 -18.85 -22.67 -9.06
N GLY A 4 -17.77 -22.98 -9.77
CA GLY A 4 -17.72 -22.86 -11.25
C GLY A 4 -16.63 -21.95 -11.81
N ASP A 5 -15.89 -21.21 -10.98
CA ASP A 5 -14.77 -20.40 -11.48
C ASP A 5 -13.64 -21.31 -12.00
N THR A 6 -13.33 -21.21 -13.29
CA THR A 6 -12.18 -21.90 -13.90
C THR A 6 -10.95 -21.02 -13.82
N LEU A 7 -9.75 -21.62 -13.77
CA LEU A 7 -8.48 -20.88 -13.82
C LEU A 7 -8.42 -19.92 -15.03
N SER A 8 -9.07 -20.30 -16.13
CA SER A 8 -9.22 -19.50 -17.35
C SER A 8 -10.01 -18.21 -17.13
N GLY A 9 -11.10 -18.24 -16.36
CA GLY A 9 -11.90 -17.04 -16.07
C GLY A 9 -11.16 -16.04 -15.17
N ILE A 10 -10.38 -16.55 -14.22
CA ILE A 10 -9.58 -15.75 -13.30
C ILE A 10 -8.37 -15.13 -14.03
N ALA A 11 -7.77 -15.87 -14.95
CA ALA A 11 -6.67 -15.44 -15.81
C ALA A 11 -7.05 -14.22 -16.66
N SER A 12 -8.18 -14.33 -17.38
CA SER A 12 -8.66 -13.27 -18.28
C SER A 12 -9.10 -12.01 -17.54
N ALA A 13 -9.66 -12.13 -16.33
CA ALA A 13 -10.08 -10.96 -15.55
C ALA A 13 -8.91 -10.18 -14.93
N ASN A 14 -7.68 -10.71 -14.96
CA ASN A 14 -6.50 -10.13 -14.32
C ASN A 14 -5.31 -9.93 -15.28
N ASP A 15 -5.55 -9.98 -16.60
CA ASP A 15 -4.54 -9.88 -17.66
C ASP A 15 -3.31 -10.78 -17.42
N CYS A 16 -3.54 -12.05 -17.09
CA CYS A 16 -2.48 -13.04 -16.90
C CYS A 16 -2.84 -14.38 -17.56
N SER A 17 -1.86 -15.22 -17.88
CA SER A 17 -2.13 -16.52 -18.51
C SER A 17 -2.43 -17.60 -17.45
N VAL A 18 -3.18 -18.64 -17.84
CA VAL A 18 -3.46 -19.79 -16.95
C VAL A 18 -2.17 -20.53 -16.57
N ALA A 19 -1.17 -20.54 -17.45
CA ALA A 19 0.15 -21.12 -17.18
C ALA A 19 0.89 -20.33 -16.09
N ASP A 20 0.77 -19.01 -16.11
CA ASP A 20 1.36 -18.12 -15.11
C ASP A 20 0.72 -18.31 -13.74
N LEU A 21 -0.62 -18.33 -13.68
CA LEU A 21 -1.34 -18.61 -12.43
C LEU A 21 -0.98 -19.96 -11.84
N ARG A 22 -0.78 -20.99 -12.67
CA ARG A 22 -0.33 -22.32 -12.22
C ARG A 22 1.09 -22.28 -11.65
N THR A 23 1.98 -21.52 -12.29
CA THR A 23 3.37 -21.35 -11.86
C THR A 23 3.44 -20.60 -10.53
N TRP A 24 2.69 -19.51 -10.37
CA TRP A 24 2.73 -18.66 -9.17
C TRP A 24 2.11 -19.33 -7.94
N ASN A 25 1.19 -20.26 -8.19
CA ASN A 25 0.50 -21.00 -7.13
C ASN A 25 1.01 -22.44 -6.97
N LYS A 26 2.08 -22.81 -7.70
CA LYS A 26 2.68 -24.16 -7.70
C LYS A 26 1.62 -25.26 -7.81
N LEU A 27 0.70 -25.11 -8.77
CA LEU A 27 -0.40 -26.05 -8.95
C LEU A 27 0.03 -27.17 -9.89
N ASP A 28 0.21 -28.38 -9.35
CA ASP A 28 0.57 -29.56 -10.12
C ASP A 28 -0.53 -29.91 -11.15
N GLY A 29 -0.12 -30.53 -12.28
CA GLY A 29 -0.95 -30.79 -13.47
C GLY A 29 -2.24 -31.60 -13.28
N ARG A 30 -2.57 -32.04 -12.07
CA ARG A 30 -3.85 -32.67 -11.73
C ARG A 30 -4.75 -31.66 -11.02
N GLY A 31 -5.46 -30.87 -11.82
CA GLY A 31 -6.32 -29.76 -11.41
C GLY A 31 -7.48 -30.12 -10.47
N LYS A 32 -7.17 -30.37 -9.20
CA LYS A 32 -8.15 -30.34 -8.10
C LYS A 32 -7.87 -29.14 -7.21
N LEU A 33 -8.50 -28.02 -7.55
CA LEU A 33 -8.61 -26.86 -6.65
C LEU A 33 -9.53 -27.24 -5.49
N ARG A 34 -9.06 -27.08 -4.25
CA ARG A 34 -9.88 -27.31 -3.05
C ARG A 34 -10.65 -26.03 -2.71
N MET A 35 -11.94 -26.16 -2.39
CA MET A 35 -12.76 -25.03 -1.92
C MET A 35 -12.09 -24.37 -0.71
N GLY A 36 -11.83 -23.06 -0.79
CA GLY A 36 -11.16 -22.28 0.26
C GLY A 36 -9.69 -21.92 0.02
N GLN A 37 -9.11 -22.33 -1.12
CA GLN A 37 -7.72 -22.01 -1.46
C GLN A 37 -7.56 -20.56 -1.96
N VAL A 38 -6.71 -19.78 -1.29
CA VAL A 38 -6.34 -18.41 -1.70
C VAL A 38 -5.34 -18.49 -2.85
N LEU A 39 -5.63 -17.79 -3.96
CA LEU A 39 -4.79 -17.78 -5.16
C LEU A 39 -3.94 -16.49 -5.18
N ARG A 40 -2.62 -16.64 -5.23
CA ARG A 40 -1.66 -15.56 -5.49
C ARG A 40 -1.74 -15.16 -6.95
N ILE A 41 -2.33 -13.99 -7.20
CA ILE A 41 -2.34 -13.33 -8.51
C ILE A 41 -1.27 -12.22 -8.44
N VAL A 42 0.00 -12.64 -8.33
CA VAL A 42 1.15 -11.73 -8.36
C VAL A 42 1.94 -12.09 -9.59
N ARG A 43 2.05 -11.17 -10.55
CA ARG A 43 2.95 -11.34 -11.70
C ARG A 43 4.41 -11.23 -11.19
N PRO A 44 5.23 -12.29 -11.19
CA PRO A 44 6.66 -12.12 -11.26
C PRO A 44 6.96 -11.70 -12.69
N GLN A 45 7.40 -10.46 -12.88
CA GLN A 45 8.07 -10.09 -14.13
C GLN A 45 9.33 -10.95 -14.25
N PRO A 46 9.47 -11.80 -15.28
CA PRO A 46 10.77 -12.32 -15.63
C PRO A 46 11.59 -11.13 -16.15
N LEU A 47 12.75 -10.90 -15.55
CA LEU A 47 13.81 -10.11 -16.17
C LEU A 47 14.20 -10.81 -17.47
N GLN A 48 13.63 -10.39 -18.60
CA GLN A 48 14.15 -10.76 -19.91
C GLN A 48 15.42 -9.96 -20.15
N ALA A 49 16.54 -10.66 -20.25
CA ALA A 49 17.80 -10.12 -20.75
C ALA A 49 17.60 -9.62 -22.18
N PRO A 50 18.21 -8.48 -22.58
CA PRO A 50 18.16 -8.03 -23.96
C PRO A 50 19.06 -8.93 -24.82
N THR A 51 18.47 -9.84 -25.59
CA THR A 51 19.14 -10.49 -26.70
C THR A 51 19.16 -9.51 -27.88
N ALA A 52 20.36 -9.11 -28.27
CA ALA A 52 20.62 -8.29 -29.46
C ALA A 52 20.37 -9.06 -30.76
N SER A 53 20.42 -8.30 -31.88
CA SER A 53 20.59 -8.65 -33.31
C SER A 53 19.29 -8.55 -34.15
N VAL A 54 19.16 -7.78 -35.25
CA VAL A 54 20.06 -6.98 -36.11
C VAL A 54 19.24 -5.91 -36.86
N GLY A 55 19.79 -4.71 -37.11
CA GLY A 55 19.34 -3.86 -38.22
C GLY A 55 19.74 -2.37 -38.18
N ALA A 56 20.92 -2.04 -38.73
CA ALA A 56 21.37 -0.74 -39.28
C ALA A 56 21.39 0.50 -38.35
N GLN A 57 22.57 0.95 -37.87
CA GLN A 57 23.39 2.06 -38.43
C GLN A 57 22.62 3.42 -38.43
N VAL A 58 23.08 4.55 -37.85
CA VAL A 58 24.37 5.26 -37.96
C VAL A 58 24.44 6.37 -36.87
N ALA A 59 25.67 6.71 -36.44
CA ALA A 59 26.17 7.99 -35.89
C ALA A 59 25.78 8.50 -34.49
N ALA A 60 26.79 8.43 -33.61
CA ALA A 60 27.41 9.54 -32.88
C ALA A 60 26.52 10.68 -32.34
N ASN A 61 26.41 10.78 -31.00
CA ASN A 61 27.17 11.80 -30.27
C ASN A 61 27.21 11.49 -28.76
N GLY A 62 28.22 12.02 -28.11
CA GLY A 62 28.66 11.62 -26.77
C GLY A 62 27.79 12.07 -25.59
N SER A 63 28.14 11.41 -24.48
CA SER A 63 28.15 11.89 -23.10
C SER A 63 26.83 11.98 -22.32
N THR A 64 26.77 11.03 -21.36
CA THR A 64 26.43 11.21 -19.94
C THR A 64 25.01 11.59 -19.53
N GLY A 65 24.24 10.55 -19.20
CA GLY A 65 23.15 10.58 -18.23
C GLY A 65 23.12 9.28 -17.41
N ALA A 66 24.24 8.90 -16.81
CA ALA A 66 24.27 7.80 -15.84
C ALA A 66 23.75 8.32 -14.50
N GLY A 67 22.63 7.80 -14.01
CA GLY A 67 22.18 8.21 -12.68
C GLY A 67 20.80 7.78 -12.19
N GLN A 68 20.25 6.62 -12.56
CA GLN A 68 18.97 6.18 -11.95
C GLN A 68 18.88 4.66 -11.74
N THR A 69 19.83 4.06 -11.02
CA THR A 69 19.67 2.69 -10.48
C THR A 69 20.28 2.48 -9.08
N SER A 70 20.99 3.46 -8.53
CA SER A 70 21.56 3.38 -7.16
C SER A 70 20.70 4.05 -6.06
N ALA A 71 19.65 4.80 -6.43
CA ALA A 71 18.82 5.52 -5.45
C ALA A 71 17.83 4.63 -4.70
N SER A 72 17.38 3.52 -5.30
CA SER A 72 16.34 2.65 -4.70
C SER A 72 16.88 1.79 -3.55
N THR A 73 18.08 1.22 -3.69
CA THR A 73 18.72 0.41 -2.64
C THR A 73 19.27 1.26 -1.50
N ALA A 74 19.72 2.48 -1.79
CA ALA A 74 20.11 3.45 -0.76
C ALA A 74 18.90 3.95 0.03
N SER A 75 17.77 4.23 -0.63
CA SER A 75 16.53 4.68 0.02
C SER A 75 15.89 3.59 0.86
N ASP A 76 15.81 2.35 0.36
CA ASP A 76 15.30 1.21 1.12
C ASP A 76 16.18 0.91 2.34
N ARG A 77 17.51 0.95 2.19
CA ARG A 77 18.45 0.74 3.29
C ARG A 77 18.44 1.91 4.29
N GLN A 78 18.19 3.14 3.82
CA GLN A 78 17.98 4.29 4.70
C GLN A 78 16.67 4.17 5.48
N VAL A 79 15.57 3.74 4.86
CA VAL A 79 14.29 3.55 5.56
C VAL A 79 14.37 2.40 6.53
N VAL A 80 15.01 1.27 6.20
CA VAL A 80 15.27 0.18 7.17
C VAL A 80 16.15 0.67 8.33
N LYS A 81 17.06 1.62 8.10
CA LYS A 81 17.89 2.23 9.15
C LYS A 81 17.10 3.26 9.97
N GLU A 82 16.22 4.04 9.35
CA GLU A 82 15.36 5.07 9.95
C GLU A 82 14.24 4.43 10.78
N THR A 83 13.54 3.43 10.24
CA THR A 83 12.57 2.59 10.96
C THR A 83 13.18 1.89 12.16
N LYS A 84 14.49 1.52 12.11
CA LYS A 84 15.25 1.03 13.28
C LYS A 84 15.65 2.13 14.26
N ARG A 85 15.91 3.36 13.80
CA ARG A 85 16.24 4.52 14.66
C ARG A 85 15.05 4.99 15.50
N HIS A 86 13.83 4.78 15.02
CA HIS A 86 12.59 5.10 15.72
C HIS A 86 12.13 4.03 16.74
N ALA A 87 13.03 3.14 17.17
CA ALA A 87 12.76 2.17 18.24
C ALA A 87 12.41 2.83 19.60
N GLY A 88 12.57 4.16 19.73
CA GLY A 88 12.14 4.95 20.89
C GLY A 88 10.72 5.54 20.81
N GLY A 89 9.99 5.32 19.71
CA GLY A 89 8.65 5.87 19.47
C GLY A 89 8.53 6.50 18.09
N VAL A 90 7.42 6.22 17.38
CA VAL A 90 7.13 6.84 16.08
C VAL A 90 6.45 8.19 16.37
N ALA A 91 7.12 9.29 16.04
CA ALA A 91 6.50 10.62 16.09
C ALA A 91 5.58 10.76 14.87
N LEU A 92 4.26 10.69 15.08
CA LEU A 92 3.31 10.86 14.00
C LEU A 92 2.98 12.33 13.77
N ARG A 93 2.61 12.65 12.54
CA ARG A 93 1.93 13.88 12.16
C ARG A 93 0.48 13.61 11.80
N TRP A 94 -0.33 14.65 11.88
CA TRP A 94 -1.71 14.58 11.42
C TRP A 94 -1.77 14.19 9.94
N PRO A 95 -2.54 13.15 9.59
CA PRO A 95 -2.63 12.64 8.22
C PRO A 95 -3.59 13.46 7.34
N ALA A 96 -4.47 14.24 7.96
CA ALA A 96 -5.40 15.14 7.31
C ALA A 96 -5.74 16.30 8.25
N GLN A 97 -6.23 17.39 7.68
CA GLN A 97 -6.79 18.52 8.42
C GLN A 97 -8.30 18.36 8.55
N GLY A 98 -8.87 18.69 9.70
CA GLY A 98 -10.30 18.63 9.95
C GLY A 98 -10.67 18.22 11.36
N LYS A 99 -11.96 18.35 11.68
CA LYS A 99 -12.49 17.97 13.00
C LYS A 99 -12.58 16.45 13.12
N ILE A 100 -12.27 15.93 14.31
CA ILE A 100 -12.59 14.54 14.64
C ILE A 100 -14.10 14.43 14.77
N VAL A 101 -14.71 13.57 13.95
CA VAL A 101 -16.16 13.31 13.95
C VAL A 101 -16.53 11.95 14.52
N ASP A 102 -15.56 11.05 14.65
CA ASP A 102 -15.67 9.86 15.50
C ASP A 102 -14.34 9.64 16.22
N ALA A 103 -14.39 9.64 17.55
CA ALA A 103 -13.23 9.43 18.41
C ALA A 103 -13.00 7.93 18.67
N PHE A 104 -11.75 7.55 18.93
CA PHE A 104 -11.40 6.17 19.22
C PHE A 104 -12.06 5.68 20.52
N ARG A 105 -12.69 4.51 20.45
CA ARG A 105 -13.32 3.79 21.56
C ARG A 105 -12.86 2.32 21.50
N PRO A 106 -12.04 1.85 22.48
CA PRO A 106 -11.56 0.47 22.50
C PRO A 106 -12.70 -0.54 22.35
N GLY A 107 -12.55 -1.49 21.41
CA GLY A 107 -13.52 -2.55 21.16
C GLY A 107 -14.80 -2.13 20.41
N GLN A 108 -15.00 -0.83 20.14
CA GLN A 108 -16.15 -0.35 19.35
C GLN A 108 -15.75 0.09 17.94
N ASN A 109 -14.67 0.85 17.83
CA ASN A 109 -14.11 1.26 16.55
C ASN A 109 -12.59 1.03 16.55
N ARG A 110 -11.98 1.26 15.39
CA ARG A 110 -10.61 0.83 15.09
C ARG A 110 -9.63 2.00 15.05
N GLY A 111 -10.13 3.24 15.03
CA GLY A 111 -9.35 4.46 14.89
C GLY A 111 -10.18 5.71 15.14
N ILE A 112 -9.70 6.84 14.63
CA ILE A 112 -10.45 8.11 14.61
C ILE A 112 -10.95 8.40 13.20
N GLN A 113 -12.08 9.09 13.06
CA GLN A 113 -12.50 9.67 11.78
C GLN A 113 -12.27 11.18 11.77
N ILE A 114 -11.52 11.65 10.77
CA ILE A 114 -11.22 13.07 10.53
C ILE A 114 -12.07 13.53 9.34
N ALA A 115 -13.01 14.44 9.59
CA ALA A 115 -13.87 14.97 8.53
C ALA A 115 -13.09 15.87 7.58
N GLY A 116 -13.44 15.81 6.29
CA GLY A 116 -12.88 16.66 5.26
C GLY A 116 -13.83 16.79 4.07
N ARG A 117 -13.27 17.16 2.92
CA ARG A 117 -13.99 17.30 1.65
C ARG A 117 -13.47 16.29 0.63
N PRO A 118 -14.28 15.91 -0.37
CA PRO A 118 -13.82 14.98 -1.40
C PRO A 118 -12.59 15.55 -2.09
N GLY A 119 -11.48 14.81 -2.07
CA GLY A 119 -10.24 15.25 -2.70
C GLY A 119 -9.24 15.94 -1.79
N ASP A 120 -9.59 16.22 -0.53
CA ASP A 120 -8.60 16.72 0.42
C ASP A 120 -7.44 15.70 0.51
N THR A 121 -6.21 16.22 0.55
CA THR A 121 -5.00 15.38 0.53
C THR A 121 -4.86 14.62 1.84
N VAL A 122 -4.69 13.31 1.74
CA VAL A 122 -4.29 12.44 2.85
C VAL A 122 -2.78 12.21 2.77
N ARG A 123 -2.09 12.44 3.88
CA ARG A 123 -0.64 12.39 4.00
C ARG A 123 -0.17 11.27 4.91
N ALA A 124 1.00 10.72 4.62
CA ALA A 124 1.65 9.74 5.49
C ALA A 124 1.99 10.37 6.84
N ALA A 125 1.54 9.75 7.93
CA ALA A 125 1.75 10.24 9.29
C ALA A 125 3.21 10.10 9.76
N ALA A 126 3.99 9.18 9.18
CA ALA A 126 5.42 9.01 9.42
C ALA A 126 6.09 8.30 8.24
N ASP A 127 7.42 8.26 8.25
CA ASP A 127 8.21 7.49 7.29
C ASP A 127 7.88 6.00 7.38
N GLY A 128 7.82 5.31 6.25
CA GLY A 128 7.56 3.89 6.26
C GLY A 128 7.44 3.26 4.88
N ARG A 129 7.01 2.02 4.87
CA ARG A 129 6.76 1.25 3.65
C ARG A 129 5.30 0.86 3.55
N VAL A 130 4.72 1.05 2.37
CA VAL A 130 3.33 0.69 2.08
C VAL A 130 3.22 -0.83 2.02
N MET A 131 2.56 -1.43 3.01
CA MET A 131 2.30 -2.87 3.08
C MET A 131 1.06 -3.27 2.30
N TYR A 132 0.14 -2.33 2.10
CA TYR A 132 -1.11 -2.54 1.38
C TYR A 132 -1.61 -1.23 0.77
N ALA A 133 -2.11 -1.30 -0.47
CA ALA A 133 -2.88 -0.25 -1.13
C ALA A 133 -3.94 -0.90 -2.02
N GLY A 134 -5.23 -0.74 -1.70
CA GLY A 134 -6.33 -1.33 -2.49
C GLY A 134 -7.69 -1.31 -1.78
N THR A 135 -8.67 -2.01 -2.37
CA THR A 135 -10.08 -2.07 -1.92
C THR A 135 -10.56 -3.46 -1.49
N GLY A 136 -9.63 -4.41 -1.32
CA GLY A 136 -9.95 -5.82 -1.06
C GLY A 136 -10.28 -6.16 0.40
N LEU A 137 -10.33 -5.18 1.31
CA LEU A 137 -10.68 -5.37 2.71
C LEU A 137 -12.03 -4.73 3.00
N ASN A 138 -12.99 -5.56 3.42
CA ASN A 138 -14.34 -5.12 3.77
C ASN A 138 -14.32 -4.06 4.87
N ASP A 139 -15.29 -3.15 4.81
CA ASP A 139 -15.51 -2.04 5.77
C ASP A 139 -14.39 -0.99 5.83
N TYR A 140 -13.42 -1.03 4.91
CA TYR A 140 -12.39 0.00 4.78
C TYR A 140 -12.52 0.83 3.49
N GLY A 141 -13.32 0.37 2.52
CA GLY A 141 -13.30 0.92 1.17
C GLY A 141 -11.88 0.88 0.60
N SER A 142 -11.39 2.04 0.16
CA SER A 142 -10.02 2.18 -0.34
C SER A 142 -9.05 2.46 0.80
N LEU A 143 -8.08 1.56 0.97
CA LEU A 143 -7.21 1.48 2.14
C LEU A 143 -5.73 1.53 1.75
N ILE A 144 -4.96 2.27 2.55
CA ILE A 144 -3.49 2.19 2.60
C ILE A 144 -3.06 1.74 3.99
N ILE A 145 -2.11 0.82 4.08
CA ILE A 145 -1.43 0.46 5.33
C ILE A 145 0.06 0.76 5.17
N VAL A 146 0.61 1.56 6.08
CA VAL A 146 2.04 1.91 6.12
C VAL A 146 2.66 1.30 7.37
N GLN A 147 3.70 0.49 7.20
CA GLN A 147 4.53 -0.02 8.30
C GLN A 147 5.68 0.95 8.57
N HIS A 148 5.79 1.40 9.82
CA HIS A 148 6.80 2.37 10.25
C HIS A 148 7.97 1.72 10.99
N ASN A 149 7.75 0.60 11.67
CA ASN A 149 8.78 -0.25 12.25
C ASN A 149 8.19 -1.64 12.57
N ALA A 150 8.89 -2.45 13.37
CA ALA A 150 8.46 -3.79 13.73
C ALA A 150 7.10 -3.80 14.45
N ASP A 151 6.85 -2.79 15.28
CA ASP A 151 5.73 -2.79 16.21
C ASP A 151 4.60 -1.86 15.76
N PHE A 152 4.89 -0.93 14.84
CA PHE A 152 4.02 0.21 14.56
C PHE A 152 3.60 0.32 13.09
N LEU A 153 2.30 0.47 12.87
CA LEU A 153 1.70 0.64 11.55
C LEU A 153 0.48 1.56 11.60
N THR A 154 0.25 2.27 10.49
CA THR A 154 -0.90 3.17 10.33
C THR A 154 -1.76 2.75 9.15
N ALA A 155 -3.06 2.98 9.27
CA ALA A 155 -4.04 2.68 8.23
C ALA A 155 -4.85 3.92 7.86
N TYR A 156 -5.10 4.09 6.56
CA TYR A 156 -5.79 5.24 5.96
C TYR A 156 -6.92 4.71 5.08
N ALA A 157 -8.17 4.83 5.51
CA ALA A 157 -9.31 4.22 4.83
C ALA A 157 -10.29 5.24 4.24
N HIS A 158 -11.28 4.72 3.50
CA HIS A 158 -12.35 5.48 2.84
C HIS A 158 -11.87 6.49 1.79
N ASN A 159 -10.68 6.25 1.22
CA ASN A 159 -10.13 7.14 0.21
C ASN A 159 -10.90 7.02 -1.11
N ARG A 160 -11.00 8.10 -1.89
CA ARG A 160 -11.54 8.03 -3.26
C ARG A 160 -10.49 7.61 -4.27
N LYS A 161 -9.21 7.88 -3.99
CA LYS A 161 -8.09 7.61 -4.89
C LYS A 161 -6.82 7.37 -4.11
N LEU A 162 -6.05 6.36 -4.53
CA LEU A 162 -4.75 6.03 -3.96
C LEU A 162 -3.66 6.61 -4.87
N LEU A 163 -2.66 7.26 -4.28
CA LEU A 163 -1.52 7.87 -4.98
C LEU A 163 -0.25 7.03 -4.88
N VAL A 164 -0.28 5.98 -4.06
CA VAL A 164 0.81 5.04 -3.81
C VAL A 164 0.34 3.60 -4.04
N LYS A 165 1.29 2.70 -4.19
CA LYS A 165 1.06 1.26 -4.35
C LYS A 165 1.82 0.44 -3.30
N THR A 166 1.40 -0.80 -3.12
CA THR A 166 2.10 -1.75 -2.23
C THR A 166 3.58 -1.85 -2.60
N GLY A 167 4.44 -1.75 -1.60
CA GLY A 167 5.90 -1.80 -1.73
C GLY A 167 6.57 -0.43 -1.75
N ASP A 168 5.84 0.65 -2.05
CA ASP A 168 6.38 2.01 -2.07
C ASP A 168 6.93 2.43 -0.71
N ILE A 169 7.97 3.24 -0.75
CA ILE A 169 8.51 3.96 0.41
C ILE A 169 7.88 5.34 0.45
N VAL A 170 7.37 5.72 1.61
CA VAL A 170 6.78 7.04 1.86
C VAL A 170 7.51 7.72 3.01
N ARG A 171 7.65 9.04 2.93
CA ARG A 171 8.14 9.90 4.00
C ARG A 171 6.97 10.59 4.69
N GLN A 172 7.20 11.00 5.93
CA GLN A 172 6.26 11.78 6.71
C GLN A 172 5.82 13.03 5.93
N GLY A 173 4.52 13.19 5.74
CA GLY A 173 3.93 14.31 5.01
C GLY A 173 3.75 14.09 3.51
N ASP A 174 4.27 13.00 2.94
CA ASP A 174 4.03 12.65 1.54
C ASP A 174 2.55 12.46 1.28
N ALA A 175 2.07 12.93 0.13
CA ALA A 175 0.69 12.71 -0.30
C ALA A 175 0.53 11.24 -0.72
N ILE A 176 -0.38 10.52 -0.07
CA ILE A 176 -0.59 9.08 -0.30
C ILE A 176 -1.97 8.75 -0.86
N ALA A 177 -2.97 9.61 -0.63
CA ALA A 177 -4.32 9.41 -1.13
C ALA A 177 -5.10 10.74 -1.22
N GLU A 178 -6.27 10.66 -1.84
CA GLU A 178 -7.29 11.69 -1.79
C GLU A 178 -8.49 11.18 -0.96
N MET A 179 -8.95 12.01 -0.02
CA MET A 179 -10.05 11.67 0.88
C MET A 179 -11.35 11.46 0.10
N GLY A 180 -12.16 10.51 0.55
CA GLY A 180 -13.48 10.23 0.03
C GLY A 180 -14.39 9.68 1.11
N ASP A 181 -15.39 8.93 0.66
CA ASP A 181 -16.44 8.31 1.45
C ASP A 181 -16.67 6.84 1.05
N LEU A 182 -15.70 6.19 0.38
CA LEU A 182 -15.88 4.82 -0.09
C LEU A 182 -16.06 3.86 1.10
N ASP A 183 -17.20 3.17 1.15
CA ASP A 183 -17.68 2.38 2.30
C ASP A 183 -17.76 3.18 3.62
N ASN A 184 -18.05 4.48 3.54
CA ASN A 184 -18.33 5.33 4.70
C ASN A 184 -19.60 6.16 4.49
N SER A 185 -20.24 6.55 5.59
CA SER A 185 -21.47 7.38 5.57
C SER A 185 -21.22 8.86 5.23
N ARG A 186 -19.96 9.29 5.21
CA ARG A 186 -19.54 10.67 5.04
C ARG A 186 -18.12 10.74 4.51
N VAL A 187 -17.76 11.90 4.00
CA VAL A 187 -16.38 12.19 3.60
C VAL A 187 -15.52 12.40 4.85
N ALA A 188 -14.80 11.36 5.23
CA ALA A 188 -13.91 11.37 6.38
C ALA A 188 -12.84 10.29 6.22
N LEU A 189 -11.62 10.64 6.62
CA LEU A 189 -10.53 9.69 6.72
C LEU A 189 -10.69 8.88 8.01
N LEU A 190 -10.82 7.56 7.90
CA LEU A 190 -10.54 6.66 9.01
C LEU A 190 -9.03 6.52 9.14
N PHE A 191 -8.49 7.01 10.26
CA PHE A 191 -7.08 6.89 10.61
C PHE A 191 -6.92 5.92 11.79
N GLU A 192 -6.23 4.80 11.54
CA GLU A 192 -5.88 3.83 12.56
C GLU A 192 -4.40 3.88 12.88
N VAL A 193 -4.09 3.68 14.16
CA VAL A 193 -2.76 3.35 14.63
C VAL A 193 -2.83 1.95 15.22
N ARG A 194 -1.91 1.07 14.82
CA ARG A 194 -1.75 -0.22 15.47
C ARG A 194 -0.37 -0.40 16.04
N ARG A 195 -0.35 -0.97 17.23
CA ARG A 195 0.85 -1.40 17.94
C ARG A 195 0.75 -2.89 18.20
N ASP A 196 1.76 -3.66 17.83
CA ASP A 196 1.79 -5.12 17.97
C ASP A 196 0.56 -5.79 17.29
N GLY A 197 0.15 -5.22 16.15
CA GLY A 197 -1.01 -5.67 15.37
C GLY A 197 -2.39 -5.27 15.94
N LYS A 198 -2.45 -4.66 17.13
CA LYS A 198 -3.71 -4.26 17.78
C LYS A 198 -4.00 -2.77 17.57
N PRO A 199 -5.26 -2.37 17.29
CA PRO A 199 -5.62 -0.96 17.21
C PRO A 199 -5.48 -0.29 18.58
N VAL A 200 -4.87 0.89 18.59
CA VAL A 200 -4.66 1.72 19.78
C VAL A 200 -5.16 3.14 19.50
N ASN A 201 -5.42 3.91 20.57
CA ASN A 201 -5.82 5.30 20.44
C ASN A 201 -4.74 6.10 19.66
N PRO A 202 -5.06 6.75 18.53
CA PRO A 202 -4.10 7.56 17.78
C PRO A 202 -3.69 8.86 18.49
N MET A 203 -4.57 9.41 19.33
CA MET A 203 -4.39 10.75 19.92
C MET A 203 -3.07 10.96 20.68
N PRO A 204 -2.57 10.01 21.49
CA PRO A 204 -1.30 10.15 22.20
C PRO A 204 -0.06 10.19 21.29
N TYR A 205 -0.19 9.75 20.03
CA TYR A 205 0.91 9.72 19.07
C TYR A 205 0.91 10.94 18.13
N LEU A 206 -0.17 11.73 18.14
CA LEU A 206 -0.35 12.91 17.31
C LEU A 206 0.00 14.18 18.09
N PRO A 207 0.50 15.23 17.42
CA PRO A 207 0.76 16.50 18.07
C PRO A 207 -0.54 17.20 18.48
N SER A 208 -0.47 18.08 19.47
CA SER A 208 -1.64 18.78 20.04
C SER A 208 -2.40 19.64 19.02
N SER A 209 -1.76 20.02 17.91
CA SER A 209 -2.33 20.84 16.84
C SER A 209 -2.15 20.19 15.46
N GLN A 210 -3.16 20.35 14.62
CA GLN A 210 -3.08 20.06 13.19
C GLN A 210 -2.35 21.21 12.51
N GLY A 211 -1.03 21.08 12.36
CA GLY A 211 -0.17 22.08 11.72
C GLY A 211 -0.39 22.23 10.23
#